data_AF-A0A8S3SDP6-F1
#
_entry.id   AF-A0A8S3SDP6-F1
#
_cell.length_a   1.000
_cell.length_b   1.000
_cell.length_c   1.000
_cell.angle_alpha   90.00
_cell.angle_beta   90.00
_cell.angle_gamma   90.00
#
_symmetry.space_group_name_H-M   'P 1'
#
loop_
_entity.id
_entity.type
_entity.pdbx_description
1 polymer ?
#
loop_
_entity_poly.entity_id
_entity_poly.type
_entity_poly.pdbx_seq_one_letter_code
_entity_poly.pdbx_strand_id
1 'polypeptide(L)'
;MTPFKRLFRAIFVLPFSAGDPKNQYLNGIVTHDGSVSGVVFLVSVVVILCEILLIGSFGTEQDSTFLFVTTMEVTSGLAILICIILLIYASLKPDILEVNDSWDVSNNIMMKFLWLFTLACLSYSCIFIAYHADCLINHYPIDDVQNRILCDVFLFTYRLVQTGFLTYFSQRVFVSKLRFYYGLLVLFLINITVIVIDFAHSVRDVKDFTINATQIAKPNTCASNSSISSILRKVEDFLEPAGLEYSLLTILFITQLWPKKKTISKNSNPPSNIQDSSSAGEYEPLVCRNENETIYDQIQKNTNSEINKRRTWIFANIAFPVLISIPSTIFLILKINASNDESVEEALNIFNGFQVTILLFVLIKCFYLLQSDCKPTKVESHFTSKDYLILVSFVGSLCLYTMRLIPYILLVHTCNQNPTKTYTYVITIIGIYFQTVFLFQMKNYGKADIQSSWISIEYTCLFMSVVNFMIWAEDSFIAAQWVFANDAPTIFYGKMVWVIYFTLLFPFVIFYRFKCSVAFYGLYHRLSN
;
A
#
# COMPACT_ATOMS: atom_id res chain seq x y z
N MET A 1 12.21 -19.24 -31.55
CA MET A 1 10.87 -18.58 -31.47
C MET A 1 11.02 -17.16 -32.01
N THR A 2 10.14 -16.68 -32.89
CA THR A 2 10.26 -15.33 -33.46
C THR A 2 10.05 -14.24 -32.40
N PRO A 3 10.71 -13.06 -32.53
CA PRO A 3 10.56 -11.96 -31.57
C PRO A 3 9.10 -11.49 -31.42
N PHE A 4 8.33 -11.49 -32.52
CA PHE A 4 6.91 -11.19 -32.51
C PHE A 4 6.10 -12.15 -31.63
N LYS A 5 6.36 -13.46 -31.72
CA LYS A 5 5.66 -14.47 -30.90
C LYS A 5 6.00 -14.33 -29.41
N ARG A 6 7.21 -13.86 -29.09
CA ARG A 6 7.63 -13.57 -27.70
C ARG A 6 6.94 -12.32 -27.17
N LEU A 7 6.92 -11.24 -27.95
CA LEU A 7 6.21 -10.01 -27.59
C LEU A 7 4.72 -10.25 -27.38
N PHE A 8 4.07 -10.97 -28.29
CA PHE A 8 2.65 -11.32 -28.16
C PHE A 8 2.37 -12.06 -26.85
N ARG A 9 3.25 -13.00 -26.46
CA ARG A 9 3.09 -13.72 -25.20
C ARG A 9 3.36 -12.86 -23.98
N ALA A 10 4.35 -11.97 -24.02
CA ALA A 10 4.62 -11.04 -22.93
C ALA A 10 3.43 -10.09 -22.67
N ILE A 11 2.69 -9.71 -23.71
CA ILE A 11 1.53 -8.82 -23.61
C ILE A 11 0.26 -9.60 -23.23
N PHE A 12 -0.04 -10.71 -23.90
CA PHE A 12 -1.38 -11.33 -23.85
C PHE A 12 -1.44 -12.70 -23.18
N VAL A 13 -0.30 -13.40 -23.04
CA VAL A 13 -0.32 -14.78 -22.52
C VAL A 13 0.18 -14.81 -21.09
N LEU A 14 1.39 -14.30 -20.83
CA LEU A 14 2.03 -14.42 -19.52
C LEU A 14 1.28 -13.65 -18.41
N PRO A 15 0.81 -12.41 -18.61
CA PRO A 15 0.02 -11.71 -17.58
C PRO A 15 -1.29 -12.43 -17.26
N PHE A 16 -1.89 -13.11 -18.22
CA PHE A 16 -3.19 -13.78 -18.04
C PHE A 16 -3.07 -15.27 -17.68
N SER A 17 -1.86 -15.84 -17.73
CA SER A 17 -1.59 -17.23 -17.32
C SER A 17 -0.64 -17.34 -16.14
N ALA A 18 -0.23 -16.23 -15.52
CA ALA A 18 0.67 -16.19 -14.36
C ALA A 18 0.20 -17.10 -13.23
N GLY A 19 1.15 -17.79 -12.59
CA GLY A 19 0.91 -18.81 -11.59
C GLY A 19 2.06 -19.80 -11.43
N ASP A 20 1.79 -20.93 -10.81
CA ASP A 20 2.78 -21.96 -10.56
C ASP A 20 3.21 -22.64 -11.88
N PRO A 21 4.51 -22.94 -12.04
CA PRO A 21 5.01 -23.57 -13.25
C PRO A 21 4.51 -25.01 -13.36
N LYS A 22 3.87 -25.37 -14.48
CA LYS A 22 3.52 -26.76 -14.78
C LYS A 22 4.76 -27.53 -15.25
N ASN A 23 4.91 -28.77 -14.79
CA ASN A 23 6.07 -29.66 -15.04
C ASN A 23 6.37 -30.01 -16.51
N GLN A 24 5.67 -29.42 -17.49
CA GLN A 24 5.88 -29.66 -18.91
C GLN A 24 6.56 -28.46 -19.58
N TYR A 25 7.87 -28.57 -19.81
CA TYR A 25 8.60 -27.75 -20.77
C TYR A 25 8.23 -28.20 -22.19
N LEU A 26 7.06 -27.79 -22.67
CA LEU A 26 6.69 -28.02 -24.08
C LEU A 26 7.56 -27.11 -24.97
N ASN A 27 8.56 -27.67 -25.65
CA ASN A 27 9.47 -26.96 -26.55
C ASN A 27 10.28 -25.84 -25.86
N GLY A 28 10.77 -26.07 -24.64
CA GLY A 28 11.55 -25.09 -23.88
C GLY A 28 10.73 -23.90 -23.36
N ILE A 29 9.40 -23.98 -23.43
CA ILE A 29 8.47 -22.96 -22.93
C ILE A 29 7.95 -23.42 -21.58
N VAL A 30 8.06 -22.55 -20.58
CA VAL A 30 7.38 -22.70 -19.30
C VAL A 30 5.90 -22.40 -19.50
N THR A 31 5.05 -23.34 -19.12
CA THR A 31 3.60 -23.12 -19.01
C THR A 31 3.25 -22.92 -17.55
N HIS A 32 2.35 -21.99 -17.28
CA HIS A 32 1.88 -21.66 -15.93
C HIS A 32 0.42 -22.11 -15.77
N ASP A 33 0.02 -22.37 -14.54
CA ASP A 33 -1.32 -22.87 -14.22
C ASP A 33 -2.42 -21.81 -14.20
N GLY A 34 -2.07 -20.52 -14.20
CA GLY A 34 -3.01 -19.40 -14.15
C GLY A 34 -3.58 -19.12 -12.76
N SER A 35 -3.04 -19.71 -11.69
CA SER A 35 -3.55 -19.53 -10.32
C SER A 35 -3.50 -18.05 -9.88
N VAL A 36 -2.36 -17.38 -10.10
CA VAL A 36 -2.16 -15.98 -9.71
C VAL A 36 -2.98 -15.03 -10.59
N SER A 37 -2.86 -15.14 -11.91
CA SER A 37 -3.62 -14.28 -12.83
C SER A 37 -5.12 -14.49 -12.70
N GLY A 38 -5.56 -15.73 -12.44
CA GLY A 38 -6.95 -16.11 -12.23
C GLY A 38 -7.53 -15.48 -10.96
N VAL A 39 -6.81 -15.50 -9.83
CA VAL A 39 -7.26 -14.83 -8.60
C VAL A 39 -7.39 -13.32 -8.82
N VAL A 40 -6.36 -12.67 -9.36
CA VAL A 40 -6.39 -11.22 -9.59
C VAL A 40 -7.50 -10.86 -10.58
N PHE A 41 -7.67 -11.62 -11.67
CA PHE A 41 -8.73 -11.38 -12.66
C PHE A 41 -10.13 -11.59 -12.08
N LEU A 42 -10.36 -12.68 -11.34
CA LEU A 42 -11.66 -12.96 -10.72
C LEU A 42 -12.03 -11.87 -9.72
N VAL A 43 -11.08 -11.46 -8.87
CA VAL A 43 -11.28 -10.33 -7.95
C VAL A 43 -11.64 -9.07 -8.72
N SER A 44 -10.94 -8.76 -9.82
CA SER A 44 -11.27 -7.59 -10.64
C SER A 44 -12.68 -7.63 -11.20
N VAL A 45 -13.10 -8.78 -11.76
CA VAL A 45 -14.43 -8.94 -12.35
C VAL A 45 -15.51 -8.86 -11.28
N VAL A 46 -15.34 -9.52 -10.14
CA VAL A 46 -16.31 -9.49 -9.03
C VAL A 46 -16.48 -8.08 -8.50
N VAL A 47 -15.38 -7.34 -8.31
CA VAL A 47 -15.42 -5.95 -7.87
C VAL A 47 -16.22 -5.09 -8.85
N ILE A 48 -15.87 -5.12 -10.14
CA ILE A 48 -16.55 -4.32 -11.16
C ILE A 48 -18.05 -4.68 -11.25
N LEU A 49 -18.39 -5.96 -11.17
CA LEU A 49 -19.79 -6.41 -11.15
C LEU A 49 -20.54 -5.94 -9.89
N CYS A 50 -19.92 -6.08 -8.72
CA CYS A 50 -20.51 -5.60 -7.46
C CYS A 50 -20.75 -4.08 -7.49
N GLU A 51 -19.83 -3.30 -8.06
CA GLU A 51 -20.00 -1.86 -8.21
C GLU A 51 -21.15 -1.49 -9.12
N ILE A 52 -21.27 -2.13 -10.29
CA ILE A 52 -22.39 -1.92 -11.21
C ILE A 52 -23.73 -2.22 -10.51
N LEU A 53 -23.77 -3.23 -9.63
CA LEU A 53 -24.97 -3.60 -8.86
C LEU A 53 -25.26 -2.65 -7.68
N LEU A 54 -24.22 -2.08 -7.05
CA LEU A 54 -24.33 -1.21 -5.87
C LEU A 54 -24.75 0.23 -6.17
N ILE A 55 -24.71 0.65 -7.44
CA ILE A 55 -25.16 1.99 -7.89
C ILE A 55 -26.66 2.25 -7.57
N GLY A 56 -27.42 1.22 -7.18
CA GLY A 56 -28.85 1.33 -6.87
C GLY A 56 -29.25 1.54 -5.40
N SER A 57 -28.33 1.60 -4.42
CA SER A 57 -28.73 1.48 -3.01
C SER A 57 -27.97 2.39 -2.03
N PHE A 58 -28.24 3.69 -2.02
CA PHE A 58 -27.88 4.53 -0.87
C PHE A 58 -29.01 5.50 -0.50
N GLY A 59 -29.58 5.27 0.69
CA GLY A 59 -30.48 6.17 1.41
C GLY A 59 -29.87 6.61 2.74
N THR A 60 -30.41 7.69 3.30
CA THR A 60 -29.82 8.61 4.28
C THR A 60 -30.19 8.37 5.75
N GLU A 61 -29.47 9.10 6.63
CA GLU A 61 -29.69 9.41 8.07
C GLU A 61 -29.32 8.31 9.09
N GLN A 62 -28.79 8.57 10.32
CA GLN A 62 -28.90 9.72 11.23
C GLN A 62 -27.67 9.81 12.18
N ASP A 63 -27.50 10.94 12.87
CA ASP A 63 -26.34 11.28 13.71
C ASP A 63 -26.26 10.63 15.11
N SER A 64 -25.04 10.30 15.56
CA SER A 64 -24.69 10.14 16.99
C SER A 64 -23.21 10.43 17.27
N THR A 65 -22.83 11.70 17.41
CA THR A 65 -21.46 12.15 17.76
C THR A 65 -20.99 11.65 19.13
N PHE A 66 -21.91 11.45 20.08
CA PHE A 66 -21.59 10.96 21.42
C PHE A 66 -21.20 9.46 21.46
N LEU A 67 -21.90 8.63 20.67
CA LEU A 67 -21.58 7.21 20.54
C LEU A 67 -20.19 7.01 19.93
N PHE A 68 -19.85 7.89 18.97
CA PHE A 68 -18.56 7.90 18.29
C PHE A 68 -17.38 8.16 19.25
N VAL A 69 -17.46 9.24 20.04
CA VAL A 69 -16.43 9.63 21.04
C VAL A 69 -16.23 8.50 22.06
N THR A 70 -17.34 8.00 22.63
CA THR A 70 -17.29 6.91 23.62
C THR A 70 -16.70 5.62 23.05
N THR A 71 -16.96 5.31 21.77
CA THR A 71 -16.41 4.12 21.11
C THR A 71 -14.91 4.25 20.87
N MET A 72 -14.38 5.44 20.55
CA MET A 72 -12.93 5.67 20.42
C MET A 72 -12.18 5.47 21.74
N GLU A 73 -12.69 5.98 22.85
CA GLU A 73 -12.04 5.84 24.17
C GLU A 73 -11.98 4.38 24.61
N VAL A 74 -13.09 3.66 24.48
CA VAL A 74 -13.15 2.24 24.89
C VAL A 74 -12.25 1.38 24.01
N THR A 75 -12.23 1.61 22.70
CA THR A 75 -11.42 0.80 21.77
C THR A 75 -9.92 1.08 21.92
N SER A 76 -9.51 2.34 22.01
CA SER A 76 -8.11 2.72 22.23
C SER A 76 -7.60 2.27 23.60
N GLY A 77 -8.39 2.44 24.67
CA GLY A 77 -8.06 1.96 26.01
C GLY A 77 -7.90 0.43 26.08
N LEU A 78 -8.78 -0.32 25.41
CA LEU A 78 -8.69 -1.77 25.32
C LEU A 78 -7.42 -2.24 24.59
N ALA A 79 -7.02 -1.57 23.50
CA ALA A 79 -5.80 -1.91 22.79
C ALA A 79 -4.55 -1.66 23.62
N ILE A 80 -4.46 -0.52 24.33
CA ILE A 80 -3.35 -0.21 25.23
C ILE A 80 -3.20 -1.34 26.26
N LEU A 81 -4.31 -1.73 26.91
CA LEU A 81 -4.32 -2.79 27.90
C LEU A 81 -3.82 -4.13 27.32
N ILE A 82 -4.28 -4.51 26.14
CA ILE A 82 -3.88 -5.76 25.48
C ILE A 82 -2.40 -5.73 25.09
N CYS A 83 -1.90 -4.63 24.51
CA CYS A 83 -0.48 -4.47 24.20
C CYS A 83 0.39 -4.64 25.46
N ILE A 84 0.01 -4.00 26.57
CA ILE A 84 0.72 -4.09 27.85
C ILE A 84 0.68 -5.53 28.40
N ILE A 85 -0.50 -6.18 28.40
CA ILE A 85 -0.63 -7.58 28.86
C ILE A 85 0.25 -8.51 28.03
N LEU A 86 0.24 -8.37 26.69
CA LEU A 86 1.06 -9.18 25.80
C LEU A 86 2.56 -8.92 26.01
N LEU A 87 2.98 -7.67 26.22
CA LEU A 87 4.37 -7.31 26.53
C LEU A 87 4.84 -7.92 27.85
N ILE A 88 4.06 -7.74 28.93
CA ILE A 88 4.37 -8.30 30.24
C ILE A 88 4.47 -9.82 30.12
N TYR A 89 3.49 -10.46 29.48
CA TYR A 89 3.47 -11.91 29.35
C TYR A 89 4.65 -12.46 28.52
N ALA A 90 4.99 -11.78 27.43
CA ALA A 90 6.14 -12.15 26.59
C ALA A 90 7.48 -11.90 27.30
N SER A 91 7.59 -10.84 28.10
CA SER A 91 8.79 -10.54 28.89
C SER A 91 9.03 -11.56 30.01
N LEU A 92 7.95 -12.10 30.59
CA LEU A 92 8.01 -13.11 31.65
C LEU A 92 8.26 -14.53 31.11
N LYS A 93 8.00 -14.79 29.83
CA LYS A 93 8.16 -16.11 29.19
C LYS A 93 8.75 -16.00 27.79
N PRO A 94 10.09 -15.84 27.67
CA PRO A 94 10.76 -15.64 26.40
C PRO A 94 10.67 -16.85 25.45
N ASP A 95 10.51 -18.08 25.98
CA ASP A 95 10.36 -19.34 25.22
C ASP A 95 9.13 -19.40 24.29
N ILE A 96 8.31 -18.36 24.30
CA ILE A 96 7.06 -18.24 23.54
C ILE A 96 7.27 -17.40 22.26
N LEU A 97 8.49 -16.89 22.05
CA LEU A 97 8.86 -16.11 20.88
C LEU A 97 9.82 -16.92 20.02
N GLU A 98 9.44 -17.14 18.77
CA GLU A 98 10.36 -17.67 17.75
C GLU A 98 10.96 -16.49 16.99
N VAL A 99 12.28 -16.51 16.78
CA VAL A 99 12.95 -15.53 15.93
C VAL A 99 12.56 -15.82 14.48
N ASN A 100 12.10 -14.80 13.77
CA ASN A 100 11.87 -14.91 12.34
C ASN A 100 13.21 -14.67 11.62
N ASP A 101 13.91 -15.74 11.24
CA ASP A 101 15.25 -15.68 10.64
C ASP A 101 15.27 -15.04 9.22
N SER A 102 14.10 -14.72 8.65
CA SER A 102 14.01 -14.05 7.35
C SER A 102 14.29 -12.54 7.47
N TRP A 103 15.54 -12.14 7.28
CA TRP A 103 15.94 -10.73 7.19
C TRP A 103 15.36 -10.08 5.91
N ASP A 104 14.14 -9.54 6.01
CA ASP A 104 13.44 -8.90 4.89
C ASP A 104 13.66 -7.38 4.93
N VAL A 105 14.47 -6.84 4.02
CA VAL A 105 14.73 -5.40 3.87
C VAL A 105 13.43 -4.60 3.72
N SER A 106 12.41 -5.19 3.11
CA SER A 106 11.07 -4.61 2.99
C SER A 106 10.46 -4.32 4.36
N ASN A 107 10.59 -5.24 5.31
CA ASN A 107 10.08 -5.07 6.68
C ASN A 107 10.77 -3.92 7.42
N ASN A 108 12.09 -3.76 7.22
CA ASN A 108 12.84 -2.67 7.82
C ASN A 108 12.39 -1.30 7.28
N ILE A 109 12.13 -1.19 5.98
CA ILE A 109 11.57 0.04 5.39
C ILE A 109 10.18 0.32 5.96
N MET A 110 9.30 -0.68 5.95
CA MET A 110 7.94 -0.52 6.48
C MET A 110 7.92 -0.11 7.95
N MET A 111 8.87 -0.59 8.76
CA MET A 111 9.00 -0.19 10.16
C MET A 111 9.42 1.28 10.30
N LYS A 112 10.31 1.79 9.44
CA LYS A 112 10.67 3.21 9.42
C LYS A 112 9.47 4.09 9.05
N PHE A 113 8.67 3.67 8.08
CA PHE A 113 7.44 4.37 7.70
C PHE A 113 6.36 4.29 8.79
N LEU A 114 6.26 3.16 9.51
CA LEU A 114 5.37 3.07 10.68
C LEU A 114 5.71 4.15 11.71
N TRP A 115 7.00 4.36 12.02
CA TRP A 115 7.44 5.45 12.89
C TRP A 115 7.16 6.83 12.32
N LEU A 116 7.40 7.04 11.02
CA LEU A 116 7.10 8.31 10.35
C LEU A 116 5.61 8.66 10.49
N PHE A 117 4.71 7.72 10.18
CA PHE A 117 3.26 7.95 10.31
C PHE A 117 2.82 8.05 11.76
N THR A 118 3.48 7.33 12.68
CA THR A 118 3.24 7.52 14.12
C THR A 118 3.54 8.96 14.51
N LEU A 119 4.69 9.52 14.11
CA LEU A 119 5.05 10.91 14.42
C LEU A 119 4.07 11.92 13.81
N ALA A 120 3.62 11.68 12.57
CA ALA A 120 2.59 12.48 11.93
C ALA A 120 1.27 12.44 12.73
N CYS A 121 0.81 11.25 13.10
CA CYS A 121 -0.39 11.04 13.91
C CYS A 121 -0.31 11.67 15.30
N LEU A 122 0.84 11.56 15.97
CA LEU A 122 1.05 12.16 17.30
C LEU A 122 1.06 13.70 17.19
N SER A 123 1.68 14.24 16.14
CA SER A 123 1.65 15.67 15.85
C SER A 123 0.21 16.15 15.63
N TYR A 124 -0.59 15.38 14.89
CA TYR A 124 -2.01 15.66 14.66
C TYR A 124 -2.80 15.69 15.97
N SER A 125 -2.67 14.64 16.80
CA SER A 125 -3.30 14.59 18.12
C SER A 125 -2.87 15.76 19.03
N CYS A 126 -1.60 16.16 19.01
CA CYS A 126 -1.13 17.33 19.75
C CYS A 126 -1.79 18.64 19.30
N ILE A 127 -1.98 18.84 18.00
CA ILE A 127 -2.66 20.02 17.45
C ILE A 127 -4.14 20.04 17.87
N PHE A 128 -4.83 18.89 17.81
CA PHE A 128 -6.22 18.78 18.27
C PHE A 128 -6.38 19.01 19.77
N ILE A 129 -5.50 18.45 20.61
CA ILE A 129 -5.49 18.71 22.05
C ILE A 129 -5.32 20.22 22.30
N ALA A 130 -4.37 20.87 21.60
CA ALA A 130 -4.14 22.30 21.73
C ALA A 130 -5.35 23.13 21.27
N TYR A 131 -5.99 22.74 20.17
CA TYR A 131 -7.20 23.38 19.65
C TYR A 131 -8.37 23.26 20.64
N HIS A 132 -8.64 22.07 21.14
CA HIS A 132 -9.71 21.85 22.12
C HIS A 132 -9.43 22.55 23.45
N ALA A 133 -8.17 22.58 23.90
CA ALA A 133 -7.77 23.33 25.10
C ALA A 133 -7.99 24.85 24.93
N ASP A 134 -7.68 25.41 23.76
CA ASP A 134 -7.95 26.82 23.43
C ASP A 134 -9.47 27.11 23.43
N CYS A 135 -10.29 26.19 22.93
CA CYS A 135 -11.75 26.32 23.01
C CYS A 135 -12.29 26.22 24.45
N LEU A 136 -11.68 25.40 25.30
CA LEU A 136 -12.07 25.29 26.71
C LEU A 136 -11.82 26.61 27.46
N ILE A 137 -10.69 27.27 27.19
CA ILE A 137 -10.35 28.57 27.79
C ILE A 137 -11.36 29.64 27.38
N ASN A 138 -11.85 29.59 26.13
CA ASN A 138 -12.78 30.58 25.56
C ASN A 138 -14.27 30.33 25.88
N HIS A 139 -14.59 29.56 26.95
CA HIS A 139 -15.93 29.37 27.52
C HIS A 139 -16.94 28.65 26.60
N TYR A 140 -16.52 27.56 25.96
CA TYR A 140 -17.37 26.60 25.25
C TYR A 140 -17.96 25.55 26.23
N PRO A 141 -19.01 24.74 25.90
CA PRO A 141 -19.58 23.78 26.85
C PRO A 141 -18.51 22.81 27.33
N ILE A 142 -18.32 22.78 28.66
CA ILE A 142 -17.19 22.15 29.33
C ILE A 142 -17.16 20.63 29.06
N ASP A 143 -18.32 19.97 29.07
CA ASP A 143 -18.41 18.51 29.02
C ASP A 143 -18.05 17.91 27.65
N ASP A 144 -18.47 18.52 26.53
CA ASP A 144 -18.16 18.00 25.18
C ASP A 144 -16.67 18.20 24.82
N VAL A 145 -16.10 19.36 25.20
CA VAL A 145 -14.70 19.68 24.92
C VAL A 145 -13.76 18.82 25.77
N GLN A 146 -14.09 18.57 27.04
CA GLN A 146 -13.28 17.72 27.91
C GLN A 146 -13.20 16.27 27.40
N ASN A 147 -14.33 15.70 26.96
CA ASN A 147 -14.35 14.34 26.40
C ASN A 147 -13.52 14.24 25.11
N ARG A 148 -13.53 15.27 24.26
CA ARG A 148 -12.68 15.30 23.06
C ARG A 148 -11.19 15.35 23.38
N ILE A 149 -10.79 16.17 24.36
CA ILE A 149 -9.39 16.21 24.83
C ILE A 149 -8.96 14.83 25.36
N LEU A 150 -9.81 14.16 26.14
CA LEU A 150 -9.53 12.82 26.65
C LEU A 150 -9.37 11.80 25.52
N CYS A 151 -10.28 11.80 24.54
CA CYS A 151 -10.16 11.00 23.32
C CYS A 151 -8.82 11.20 22.62
N ASP A 152 -8.40 12.44 22.37
CA ASP A 152 -7.15 12.74 21.67
C ASP A 152 -5.92 12.25 22.45
N VAL A 153 -5.94 12.36 23.78
CA VAL A 153 -4.88 11.84 24.67
C VAL A 153 -4.83 10.32 24.66
N PHE A 154 -5.99 9.64 24.67
CA PHE A 154 -6.06 8.19 24.56
C PHE A 154 -5.54 7.71 23.19
N LEU A 155 -5.92 8.39 22.11
CA LEU A 155 -5.48 8.07 20.76
C LEU A 155 -3.96 8.27 20.61
N PHE A 156 -3.42 9.35 21.16
CA PHE A 156 -1.98 9.62 21.24
C PHE A 156 -1.25 8.47 21.94
N THR A 157 -1.74 8.10 23.13
CA THR A 157 -1.12 7.06 23.95
C THR A 157 -1.20 5.69 23.27
N TYR A 158 -2.35 5.37 22.69
CA TYR A 158 -2.59 4.14 21.93
C TYR A 158 -1.59 3.98 20.79
N ARG A 159 -1.47 5.00 19.92
CA ARG A 159 -0.58 4.95 18.76
C ARG A 159 0.88 4.80 19.19
N LEU A 160 1.31 5.50 20.23
CA LEU A 160 2.67 5.39 20.76
C LEU A 160 2.98 3.98 21.32
N VAL A 161 2.08 3.45 22.16
CA VAL A 161 2.24 2.12 22.79
C VAL A 161 2.22 1.02 21.73
N GLN A 162 1.31 1.10 20.78
CA GLN A 162 1.18 0.11 19.71
C GLN A 162 2.38 0.11 18.78
N THR A 163 2.91 1.27 18.39
CA THR A 163 4.14 1.35 17.59
C THR A 163 5.33 0.77 18.34
N GLY A 164 5.45 1.07 19.64
CA GLY A 164 6.48 0.47 20.50
C GLY A 164 6.36 -1.06 20.56
N PHE A 165 5.14 -1.58 20.75
CA PHE A 165 4.83 -3.01 20.74
C PHE A 165 5.26 -3.67 19.43
N LEU A 166 4.83 -3.13 18.28
CA LEU A 166 5.15 -3.69 16.97
C LEU A 166 6.64 -3.62 16.65
N THR A 167 7.31 -2.54 17.04
CA THR A 167 8.77 -2.40 16.87
C THR A 167 9.50 -3.48 17.64
N TYR A 168 9.12 -3.72 18.90
CA TYR A 168 9.73 -4.73 19.75
C TYR A 168 9.56 -6.16 19.21
N PHE A 169 8.38 -6.50 18.68
CA PHE A 169 8.10 -7.83 18.13
C PHE A 169 8.35 -7.96 16.61
N SER A 170 8.85 -6.92 15.95
CA SER A 170 8.98 -6.86 14.48
C SER A 170 9.73 -8.02 13.83
N GLN A 171 10.65 -8.66 14.56
CA GLN A 171 11.46 -9.80 14.11
C GLN A 171 11.08 -11.11 14.82
N ARG A 172 9.94 -11.17 15.50
CA ARG A 172 9.51 -12.30 16.31
C ARG A 172 8.13 -12.78 15.91
N VAL A 173 7.88 -14.07 16.05
CA VAL A 173 6.55 -14.67 15.86
C VAL A 173 6.14 -15.31 17.18
N PHE A 174 4.86 -15.18 17.52
CA PHE A 174 4.32 -15.86 18.70
C PHE A 174 4.15 -17.36 18.42
N VAL A 175 4.53 -18.20 19.38
CA VAL A 175 4.20 -19.63 19.34
C VAL A 175 2.68 -19.81 19.32
N SER A 176 2.20 -20.80 18.57
CA SER A 176 0.77 -21.12 18.39
C SER A 176 0.07 -21.52 19.70
N LYS A 177 -0.28 -20.51 20.50
CA LYS A 177 -1.10 -20.63 21.70
C LYS A 177 -2.34 -19.76 21.54
N LEU A 178 -3.49 -20.30 21.95
CA LEU A 178 -4.81 -19.69 21.80
C LEU A 178 -4.89 -18.22 22.28
N ARG A 179 -4.18 -17.89 23.36
CA ARG A 179 -4.18 -16.53 23.94
C ARG A 179 -3.59 -15.46 23.03
N PHE A 180 -2.55 -15.79 22.24
CA PHE A 180 -1.98 -14.85 21.28
C PHE A 180 -2.89 -14.65 20.07
N TYR A 181 -3.59 -15.70 19.62
CA TYR A 181 -4.60 -15.55 18.58
C TYR A 181 -5.69 -14.57 19.00
N TYR A 182 -6.23 -14.70 20.22
CA TYR A 182 -7.24 -13.75 20.71
C TYR A 182 -6.68 -12.33 20.90
N GLY A 183 -5.50 -12.19 21.52
CA GLY A 183 -4.90 -10.86 21.71
C GLY A 183 -4.63 -10.13 20.39
N LEU A 184 -4.06 -10.82 19.39
CA LEU A 184 -3.80 -10.25 18.08
C LEU A 184 -5.09 -10.00 17.29
N LEU A 185 -6.11 -10.87 17.40
CA LEU A 185 -7.41 -10.65 16.78
C LEU A 185 -8.08 -9.38 17.31
N VAL A 186 -8.05 -9.16 18.63
CA VAL A 186 -8.63 -7.95 19.22
C VAL A 186 -7.85 -6.71 18.78
N LEU A 187 -6.52 -6.76 18.75
CA LEU A 187 -5.71 -5.64 18.22
C LEU A 187 -6.01 -5.37 16.73
N PHE A 188 -6.22 -6.42 15.94
CA PHE A 188 -6.60 -6.30 14.54
C PHE A 188 -7.98 -5.62 14.39
N LEU A 189 -8.97 -6.08 15.16
CA LEU A 189 -10.31 -5.50 15.15
C LEU A 189 -10.32 -4.04 15.61
N ILE A 190 -9.55 -3.68 16.64
CA ILE A 190 -9.45 -2.30 17.12
C ILE A 190 -8.91 -1.37 16.03
N ASN A 191 -7.88 -1.79 15.28
CA ASN A 191 -7.38 -0.99 14.16
C ASN A 191 -8.41 -0.82 13.04
N ILE A 192 -9.19 -1.86 12.74
CA ILE A 192 -10.31 -1.73 11.80
C ILE A 192 -11.35 -0.75 12.33
N THR A 193 -11.67 -0.83 13.62
CA THR A 193 -12.62 0.10 14.26
C THR A 193 -12.11 1.54 14.18
N VAL A 194 -10.83 1.80 14.47
CA VAL A 194 -10.23 3.14 14.30
C VAL A 194 -10.36 3.63 12.87
N ILE A 195 -10.08 2.79 11.85
CA ILE A 195 -10.25 3.18 10.44
C ILE A 195 -11.70 3.54 10.12
N VAL A 196 -12.67 2.73 10.56
CA VAL A 196 -14.10 2.99 10.31
C VAL A 196 -14.55 4.27 10.99
N ILE A 197 -14.03 4.54 12.17
CA ILE A 197 -14.34 5.73 12.94
C ILE A 197 -13.69 6.97 12.29
N ASP A 198 -12.40 6.94 11.95
CA ASP A 198 -11.73 8.04 11.24
C ASP A 198 -12.48 8.36 9.93
N PHE A 199 -12.89 7.33 9.17
CA PHE A 199 -13.74 7.49 7.99
C PHE A 199 -15.09 8.16 8.29
N ALA A 200 -15.78 7.73 9.34
CA ALA A 200 -17.07 8.30 9.71
C ALA A 200 -16.95 9.78 10.15
N HIS A 201 -15.80 10.18 10.73
CA HIS A 201 -15.49 11.57 11.03
C HIS A 201 -15.38 12.40 9.76
N SER A 202 -14.51 12.00 8.83
CA SER A 202 -14.27 12.71 7.57
C SER A 202 -15.57 12.87 6.76
N VAL A 203 -16.45 11.87 6.77
CA VAL A 203 -17.76 11.95 6.10
C VAL A 203 -18.70 12.95 6.80
N ARG A 204 -18.68 13.04 8.13
CA ARG A 204 -19.51 14.00 8.88
C ARG A 204 -19.09 15.43 8.60
N ASP A 205 -17.79 15.72 8.64
CA ASP A 205 -17.27 17.07 8.40
C ASP A 205 -17.69 17.60 7.02
N VAL A 206 -17.74 16.73 6.01
CA VAL A 206 -18.22 17.09 4.68
C VAL A 206 -19.73 17.34 4.64
N LYS A 207 -20.55 16.56 5.36
CA LYS A 207 -21.99 16.83 5.47
C LYS A 207 -22.23 18.21 6.08
N ASP A 208 -21.53 18.51 7.17
CA ASP A 208 -21.69 19.78 7.89
C ASP A 208 -21.23 20.96 7.02
N PHE A 209 -20.14 20.82 6.26
CA PHE A 209 -19.71 21.83 5.29
C PHE A 209 -20.74 22.07 4.17
N THR A 210 -21.37 21.01 3.67
CA THR A 210 -22.33 21.09 2.55
C THR A 210 -23.67 21.68 2.99
N ILE A 211 -24.13 21.35 4.20
CA ILE A 211 -25.37 21.88 4.79
C ILE A 211 -25.19 23.35 5.21
N ASN A 212 -24.06 23.71 5.83
CA ASN A 212 -23.76 25.09 6.26
C ASN A 212 -23.45 26.04 5.09
N ALA A 213 -23.11 25.54 3.90
CA ALA A 213 -23.03 26.38 2.71
C ALA A 213 -24.42 26.89 2.25
N THR A 214 -25.51 26.20 2.65
CA THR A 214 -26.89 26.56 2.29
C THR A 214 -27.68 27.22 3.41
N GLN A 215 -27.22 27.11 4.66
CA GLN A 215 -27.79 27.79 5.82
C GLN A 215 -26.69 28.60 6.50
N ILE A 216 -26.94 29.89 6.75
CA ILE A 216 -26.09 30.78 7.56
C ILE A 216 -26.16 30.30 9.03
N ALA A 217 -25.72 29.08 9.31
CA ALA A 217 -25.51 28.58 10.64
C ALA A 217 -24.26 29.28 11.16
N LYS A 218 -24.39 29.94 12.33
CA LYS A 218 -23.25 30.59 13.00
C LYS A 218 -22.13 29.56 13.13
N PRO A 219 -20.97 29.75 12.47
CA PRO A 219 -19.85 28.85 12.66
C PRO A 219 -19.47 28.86 14.14
N ASN A 220 -19.07 27.71 14.67
CA ASN A 220 -18.52 27.59 16.02
C ASN A 220 -17.54 28.73 16.28
N THR A 221 -17.91 29.65 17.18
CA THR A 221 -17.19 30.92 17.40
C THR A 221 -15.76 30.74 17.90
N CYS A 222 -15.43 29.57 18.46
CA CYS A 222 -14.04 29.20 18.76
C CYS A 222 -13.23 28.92 17.49
N ALA A 223 -13.80 28.16 16.55
CA ALA A 223 -13.11 27.72 15.33
C ALA A 223 -12.74 28.88 14.40
N SER A 224 -13.50 29.98 14.43
CA SER A 224 -13.25 31.15 13.59
C SER A 224 -12.19 32.10 14.12
N ASN A 225 -11.95 32.11 15.44
CA ASN A 225 -11.08 33.10 16.10
C ASN A 225 -9.74 32.54 16.59
N SER A 226 -9.58 31.21 16.64
CA SER A 226 -8.34 30.58 17.07
C SER A 226 -7.26 30.63 15.97
N SER A 227 -6.06 31.11 16.31
CA SER A 227 -4.89 30.99 15.43
C SER A 227 -4.49 29.52 15.19
N ILE A 228 -4.78 28.64 16.15
CA ILE A 228 -4.53 27.18 16.05
C ILE A 228 -5.44 26.56 14.99
N SER A 229 -6.71 26.99 14.90
CA SER A 229 -7.64 26.55 13.84
C SER A 229 -7.09 26.83 12.44
N SER A 230 -6.42 27.98 12.24
CA SER A 230 -5.81 28.31 10.95
C SER A 230 -4.63 27.41 10.58
N ILE A 231 -3.88 26.93 11.58
CA ILE A 231 -2.79 25.97 11.40
C ILE A 231 -3.38 24.58 11.16
N LEU A 232 -4.37 24.19 11.96
CA LEU A 232 -5.04 22.90 11.86
C LEU A 232 -5.58 22.66 10.45
N ARG A 233 -6.35 23.61 9.90
CA ARG A 233 -6.88 23.51 8.52
C ARG A 233 -5.82 23.35 7.44
N LYS A 234 -4.61 23.88 7.65
CA LYS A 234 -3.51 23.76 6.69
C LYS A 234 -2.79 22.43 6.81
N VAL A 235 -2.81 21.83 7.98
CA VAL A 235 -2.02 20.64 8.33
C VAL A 235 -2.87 19.36 8.22
N GLU A 236 -4.19 19.47 8.39
CA GLU A 236 -5.17 18.41 8.30
C GLU A 236 -5.07 17.64 6.97
N ASP A 237 -5.04 18.35 5.84
CA ASP A 237 -4.89 17.75 4.51
C ASP A 237 -3.62 16.88 4.36
N PHE A 238 -2.57 17.15 5.15
CA PHE A 238 -1.32 16.39 5.12
C PHE A 238 -1.24 15.28 6.17
N LEU A 239 -1.91 15.46 7.32
CA LEU A 239 -1.82 14.53 8.45
C LEU A 239 -2.95 13.51 8.48
N GLU A 240 -4.11 13.81 7.89
CA GLU A 240 -5.25 12.89 7.82
C GLU A 240 -4.90 11.60 7.03
N PRO A 241 -4.26 11.65 5.85
CA PRO A 241 -3.86 10.43 5.13
C PRO A 241 -2.91 9.55 5.94
N ALA A 242 -2.01 10.17 6.73
CA ALA A 242 -1.04 9.44 7.56
C ALA A 242 -1.70 8.60 8.66
N GLY A 243 -2.88 9.00 9.17
CA GLY A 243 -3.67 8.25 10.15
C GLY A 243 -4.14 6.90 9.63
N LEU A 244 -4.60 6.88 8.39
CA LEU A 244 -5.04 5.65 7.75
C LEU A 244 -3.86 4.76 7.34
N GLU A 245 -2.79 5.35 6.78
CA GLU A 245 -1.58 4.61 6.44
C GLU A 245 -0.94 3.94 7.66
N TYR A 246 -0.92 4.65 8.79
CA TYR A 246 -0.54 4.11 10.09
C TYR A 246 -1.36 2.87 10.44
N SER A 247 -2.68 2.96 10.35
CA SER A 247 -3.60 1.88 10.74
C SER A 247 -3.45 0.65 9.84
N LEU A 248 -3.30 0.85 8.52
CA LEU A 248 -3.05 -0.25 7.58
C LEU A 248 -1.67 -0.90 7.77
N LEU A 249 -0.62 -0.12 8.06
CA LEU A 249 0.69 -0.67 8.41
C LEU A 249 0.65 -1.46 9.72
N THR A 250 -0.09 -0.98 10.69
CA THR A 250 -0.26 -1.65 11.98
C THR A 250 -0.97 -2.99 11.80
N ILE A 251 -2.06 -3.03 11.02
CA ILE A 251 -2.75 -4.27 10.63
C ILE A 251 -1.77 -5.24 9.95
N LEU A 252 -0.92 -4.77 9.05
CA LEU A 252 0.10 -5.60 8.42
C LEU A 252 1.03 -6.22 9.46
N PHE A 253 1.62 -5.44 10.35
CA PHE A 253 2.55 -5.97 11.33
C PHE A 253 1.84 -6.94 12.31
N ILE A 254 0.61 -6.65 12.74
CA ILE A 254 -0.18 -7.58 13.56
C ILE A 254 -0.39 -8.92 12.85
N THR A 255 -0.71 -8.91 11.55
CA THR A 255 -0.88 -10.16 10.78
C THR A 255 0.45 -10.91 10.56
N GLN A 256 1.59 -10.23 10.60
CA GLN A 256 2.92 -10.88 10.58
C GLN A 256 3.27 -11.54 11.92
N LEU A 257 2.79 -11.00 13.03
CA LEU A 257 2.95 -11.58 14.37
C LEU A 257 2.06 -12.81 14.59
N TRP A 258 1.12 -13.07 13.67
CA TRP A 258 0.15 -14.15 13.80
C TRP A 258 0.84 -15.51 13.91
N PRO A 259 0.47 -16.36 14.88
CA PRO A 259 1.15 -17.64 15.07
C PRO A 259 0.95 -18.55 13.84
N LYS A 260 2.04 -18.88 13.16
CA LYS A 260 2.05 -19.87 12.08
C LYS A 260 1.90 -21.27 12.68
N LYS A 261 0.97 -22.09 12.17
CA LYS A 261 0.95 -23.52 12.51
C LYS A 261 2.19 -24.15 11.88
N LYS A 262 3.09 -24.71 12.69
CA LYS A 262 4.09 -25.65 12.18
C LYS A 262 3.33 -26.83 11.59
N THR A 263 3.36 -26.98 10.28
CA THR A 263 3.03 -28.23 9.62
C THR A 263 4.09 -29.22 10.07
N ILE A 264 3.79 -29.96 11.13
CA ILE A 264 4.58 -31.13 11.52
C ILE A 264 4.51 -32.07 10.32
N SER A 265 5.59 -32.15 9.54
CA SER A 265 5.80 -33.30 8.67
C SER A 265 5.85 -34.51 9.61
N LYS A 266 4.73 -35.25 9.68
CA LYS A 266 4.69 -36.56 10.32
C LYS A 266 5.57 -37.49 9.48
N ASN A 267 6.86 -37.54 9.80
CA ASN A 267 7.75 -38.66 9.50
C ASN A 267 8.85 -38.68 10.55
N SER A 268 8.49 -39.13 11.76
CA SER A 268 9.42 -39.43 12.84
C SER A 268 9.73 -40.92 12.84
N ASN A 269 10.85 -41.31 12.25
CA ASN A 269 11.61 -42.50 12.67
C ASN A 269 13.02 -42.02 13.11
N PRO A 270 13.59 -42.53 14.22
CA PRO A 270 14.92 -42.15 14.72
C PRO A 270 16.05 -42.82 13.88
N PRO A 271 17.33 -42.40 14.05
CA PRO A 271 18.20 -42.05 12.94
C PRO A 271 18.92 -43.26 12.33
N SER A 272 18.83 -43.38 11.01
CA SER A 272 19.82 -44.07 10.20
C SER A 272 20.41 -43.08 9.22
N ASN A 273 21.71 -42.83 9.37
CA ASN A 273 22.56 -42.08 8.44
C ASN A 273 22.22 -42.42 6.99
N ILE A 274 21.72 -41.44 6.24
CA ILE A 274 21.91 -41.20 4.81
C ILE A 274 21.27 -39.84 4.51
N GLN A 275 22.00 -39.01 3.76
CA GLN A 275 21.59 -37.73 3.22
C GLN A 275 20.27 -37.87 2.44
N ASP A 276 19.29 -37.04 2.80
CA ASP A 276 18.26 -36.42 1.94
C ASP A 276 16.99 -36.14 2.76
N SER A 277 16.68 -34.85 2.96
CA SER A 277 15.33 -34.29 3.19
C SER A 277 15.44 -32.79 3.41
N SER A 278 15.19 -31.91 2.43
CA SER A 278 13.85 -31.45 1.98
C SER A 278 12.88 -31.13 3.13
N SER A 279 13.21 -30.09 3.89
CA SER A 279 12.25 -29.33 4.69
C SER A 279 11.59 -28.23 3.86
N ALA A 280 10.28 -28.07 4.07
CA ALA A 280 9.41 -27.10 3.41
C ALA A 280 9.97 -25.67 3.46
N GLY A 281 9.80 -24.96 2.35
CA GLY A 281 10.51 -23.73 2.03
C GLY A 281 10.26 -22.57 3.00
N GLU A 282 11.37 -22.02 3.48
CA GLU A 282 11.57 -20.60 3.75
C GLU A 282 13.11 -20.41 3.80
N TYR A 283 13.64 -19.70 2.79
CA TYR A 283 14.97 -19.10 2.69
C TYR A 283 16.19 -19.87 3.25
N GLU A 284 16.88 -20.63 2.40
CA GLU A 284 18.30 -20.97 2.65
C GLU A 284 19.20 -19.83 2.14
N PRO A 285 20.07 -19.23 2.98
CA PRO A 285 21.15 -18.39 2.50
C PRO A 285 22.21 -19.30 1.86
N LEU A 286 22.61 -18.98 0.63
CA LEU A 286 23.71 -19.65 -0.06
C LEU A 286 24.99 -19.52 0.76
N VAL A 287 25.42 -20.62 1.37
CA VAL A 287 26.75 -20.77 1.96
C VAL A 287 27.77 -20.68 0.81
N CYS A 288 28.55 -19.61 0.75
CA CYS A 288 29.66 -19.50 -0.18
C CYS A 288 30.72 -20.55 0.18
N ARG A 289 30.92 -21.50 -0.73
CA ARG A 289 32.02 -22.46 -0.74
C ARG A 289 33.34 -21.69 -0.91
N ASN A 290 34.21 -21.80 0.09
CA ASN A 290 35.59 -21.32 0.00
C ASN A 290 36.35 -22.19 -1.01
N GLU A 291 36.74 -21.60 -2.13
CA GLU A 291 37.80 -22.14 -2.98
C GLU A 291 38.96 -21.14 -2.98
N ASN A 292 40.08 -21.61 -2.44
CA ASN A 292 41.29 -20.86 -2.19
C ASN A 292 41.98 -20.46 -3.51
N GLU A 293 42.53 -19.24 -3.48
CA GLU A 293 43.81 -18.81 -4.06
C GLU A 293 44.17 -19.29 -5.47
N THR A 294 44.02 -18.39 -6.46
CA THR A 294 45.01 -18.11 -7.54
C THR A 294 44.56 -17.03 -8.56
N ILE A 295 43.60 -16.15 -8.22
CA ILE A 295 43.11 -15.09 -9.15
C ILE A 295 43.13 -13.71 -8.48
N TYR A 296 44.24 -13.29 -7.86
CA TYR A 296 44.29 -11.98 -7.20
C TYR A 296 44.79 -10.83 -8.08
N ASP A 297 45.49 -11.09 -9.19
CA ASP A 297 46.13 -10.00 -9.96
C ASP A 297 45.42 -9.57 -11.27
N GLN A 298 44.39 -10.28 -11.73
CA GLN A 298 43.59 -9.87 -12.90
C GLN A 298 42.25 -9.18 -12.57
N ILE A 299 41.80 -9.23 -11.31
CA ILE A 299 40.48 -8.71 -10.88
C ILE A 299 40.51 -7.19 -10.60
N GLN A 300 41.68 -6.60 -10.34
CA GLN A 300 41.75 -5.25 -9.76
C GLN A 300 41.62 -4.09 -10.77
N LYS A 301 41.79 -4.33 -12.08
CA LYS A 301 41.58 -3.30 -13.14
C LYS A 301 40.18 -3.34 -13.77
N ASN A 302 39.49 -4.49 -13.77
CA ASN A 302 38.12 -4.60 -14.32
C ASN A 302 37.02 -4.24 -13.29
N THR A 303 37.28 -4.41 -12.00
CA THR A 303 36.33 -4.10 -10.91
C THR A 303 35.94 -2.63 -10.85
N ASN A 304 36.87 -1.68 -10.99
CA ASN A 304 36.52 -0.25 -10.95
C ASN A 304 35.60 0.18 -12.10
N SER A 305 35.77 -0.40 -13.29
CA SER A 305 34.93 -0.10 -14.46
C SER A 305 33.52 -0.66 -14.32
N GLU A 306 33.38 -1.87 -13.76
CA GLU A 306 32.07 -2.50 -13.52
C GLU A 306 31.32 -1.89 -12.34
N ILE A 307 32.04 -1.54 -11.26
CA ILE A 307 31.49 -0.79 -10.13
C ILE A 307 30.97 0.57 -10.61
N ASN A 308 31.73 1.29 -11.43
CA ASN A 308 31.28 2.57 -11.99
C ASN A 308 30.08 2.40 -12.91
N LYS A 309 30.05 1.37 -13.77
CA LYS A 309 28.86 1.06 -14.59
C LYS A 309 27.63 0.77 -13.72
N ARG A 310 27.74 -0.09 -12.70
CA ARG A 310 26.64 -0.41 -11.77
C ARG A 310 26.14 0.84 -11.05
N ARG A 311 27.04 1.69 -10.55
CA ARG A 311 26.66 2.97 -9.91
C ARG A 311 25.93 3.90 -10.87
N THR A 312 26.39 4.01 -12.12
CA THR A 312 25.71 4.81 -13.16
C THR A 312 24.31 4.27 -13.46
N TRP A 313 24.14 2.94 -13.55
CA TRP A 313 22.83 2.33 -13.77
C TRP A 313 21.88 2.54 -12.59
N ILE A 314 22.36 2.41 -11.35
CA ILE A 314 21.58 2.72 -10.14
C ILE A 314 21.15 4.18 -10.17
N PHE A 315 22.08 5.10 -10.42
CA PHE A 315 21.78 6.54 -10.48
C PHE A 315 20.76 6.85 -11.57
N ALA A 316 20.92 6.29 -12.77
CA ALA A 316 19.98 6.51 -13.87
C ALA A 316 18.56 6.00 -13.55
N ASN A 317 18.45 4.82 -12.92
CA ASN A 317 17.17 4.23 -12.53
C ASN A 317 16.54 4.88 -11.29
N ILE A 318 17.24 5.80 -10.62
CA ILE A 318 16.66 6.67 -9.59
C ILE A 318 16.31 8.03 -10.20
N ALA A 319 17.25 8.66 -10.90
CA ALA A 319 17.09 10.01 -11.45
C ALA A 319 15.97 10.09 -12.50
N PHE A 320 15.88 9.11 -13.40
CA PHE A 320 14.92 9.18 -14.50
C PHE A 320 13.46 9.05 -14.04
N PRO A 321 13.08 8.11 -13.13
CA PRO A 321 11.78 8.13 -12.45
C PRO A 321 11.41 9.45 -11.80
N VAL A 322 12.37 10.09 -11.11
CA VAL A 322 12.15 11.38 -10.46
C VAL A 322 11.87 12.45 -11.52
N LEU A 323 12.67 12.51 -12.59
CA LEU A 323 12.49 13.46 -13.68
C LEU A 323 11.14 13.31 -14.40
N ILE A 324 10.64 12.08 -14.58
CA ILE A 324 9.32 11.84 -15.17
C ILE A 324 8.18 12.30 -14.25
N SER A 325 8.38 12.25 -12.93
CA SER A 325 7.33 12.59 -11.96
C SER A 325 7.24 14.12 -11.72
N ILE A 326 8.34 14.86 -11.87
CA ILE A 326 8.37 16.32 -11.65
C ILE A 326 7.25 17.08 -12.38
N PRO A 327 6.97 16.85 -13.68
CA PRO A 327 5.86 17.51 -14.36
C PRO A 327 4.50 17.30 -13.67
N SER A 328 4.19 16.06 -13.26
CA SER A 328 2.95 15.75 -12.52
C SER A 328 2.86 16.59 -11.25
N THR A 329 3.94 16.59 -10.45
CA THR A 329 4.02 17.40 -9.22
C THR A 329 3.78 18.88 -9.50
N ILE A 330 4.41 19.44 -10.54
CA ILE A 330 4.27 20.86 -10.90
C ILE A 330 2.83 21.19 -11.28
N PHE A 331 2.20 20.40 -12.16
CA PHE A 331 0.82 20.65 -12.58
C PHE A 331 -0.18 20.49 -11.43
N LEU A 332 0.10 19.55 -10.52
CA LEU A 332 -0.72 19.34 -9.33
C LEU A 332 -0.66 20.57 -8.39
N ILE A 333 0.55 21.12 -8.16
CA ILE A 333 0.74 22.36 -7.38
C ILE A 333 0.09 23.56 -8.10
N LEU A 334 0.27 23.66 -9.42
CA LEU A 334 -0.32 24.74 -10.20
C LEU A 334 -1.84 24.71 -10.11
N LYS A 335 -2.47 23.54 -10.17
CA LYS A 335 -3.93 23.48 -10.04
C LYS A 335 -4.40 23.85 -8.64
N ILE A 336 -3.72 23.42 -7.58
CA ILE A 336 -4.08 23.85 -6.21
C ILE A 336 -4.15 25.38 -6.12
N ASN A 337 -3.20 26.07 -6.77
CA ASN A 337 -3.14 27.53 -6.75
C ASN A 337 -4.04 28.22 -7.79
N ALA A 338 -4.33 27.57 -8.92
CA ALA A 338 -5.06 28.14 -10.07
C ALA A 338 -6.42 27.44 -10.28
N SER A 339 -7.13 27.13 -9.19
CA SER A 339 -8.23 26.16 -9.02
C SER A 339 -9.24 25.95 -10.16
N ASN A 340 -9.41 26.91 -11.09
CA ASN A 340 -10.39 26.86 -12.18
C ASN A 340 -9.79 26.80 -13.59
N ASP A 341 -8.47 26.65 -13.75
CA ASP A 341 -7.89 26.51 -15.09
C ASP A 341 -8.08 25.07 -15.63
N GLU A 342 -8.90 24.93 -16.67
CA GLU A 342 -9.15 23.67 -17.36
C GLU A 342 -7.87 23.16 -18.08
N SER A 343 -7.01 24.07 -18.54
CA SER A 343 -5.79 23.70 -19.28
C SER A 343 -4.76 23.02 -18.38
N VAL A 344 -4.66 23.46 -17.12
CA VAL A 344 -3.78 22.86 -16.11
C VAL A 344 -4.24 21.43 -15.76
N GLU A 345 -5.55 21.22 -15.69
CA GLU A 345 -6.13 19.91 -15.42
C GLU A 345 -5.97 18.95 -16.59
N GLU A 346 -6.16 19.43 -17.81
CA GLU A 346 -5.90 18.63 -19.00
C GLU A 346 -4.43 18.22 -19.08
N ALA A 347 -3.50 19.17 -18.87
CA ALA A 347 -2.07 18.88 -18.83
C ALA A 347 -1.72 17.83 -17.76
N LEU A 348 -2.23 17.98 -16.54
CA LEU A 348 -2.05 16.99 -15.46
C LEU A 348 -2.50 15.59 -15.89
N ASN A 349 -3.67 15.47 -16.51
CA ASN A 349 -4.19 14.19 -16.99
C ASN A 349 -3.33 13.60 -18.12
N ILE A 350 -2.85 14.42 -19.07
CA ILE A 350 -1.93 13.97 -20.12
C ILE A 350 -0.65 13.40 -19.51
N PHE A 351 -0.04 14.11 -18.56
CA PHE A 351 1.19 13.66 -17.91
C PHE A 351 1.00 12.40 -17.07
N ASN A 352 -0.11 12.29 -16.33
CA ASN A 352 -0.46 11.09 -15.59
C ASN A 352 -0.66 9.88 -16.53
N GLY A 353 -1.40 10.06 -17.62
CA GLY A 353 -1.58 9.03 -18.64
C GLY A 353 -0.25 8.60 -19.26
N PHE A 354 0.64 9.54 -19.56
CA PHE A 354 1.97 9.28 -20.09
C PHE A 354 2.85 8.50 -19.10
N GLN A 355 2.88 8.89 -17.83
CA GLN A 355 3.65 8.22 -16.78
C GLN A 355 3.19 6.77 -16.59
N VAL A 356 1.88 6.53 -16.52
CA VAL A 356 1.32 5.18 -16.41
C VAL A 356 1.63 4.34 -17.65
N THR A 357 1.59 4.95 -18.83
CA THR A 357 1.95 4.26 -20.08
C THR A 357 3.41 3.81 -20.10
N ILE A 358 4.33 4.66 -19.63
CA ILE A 358 5.74 4.27 -19.46
C ILE A 358 5.85 3.08 -18.51
N LEU A 359 5.17 3.12 -17.36
CA LEU A 359 5.18 2.00 -16.40
C LEU A 359 4.68 0.70 -17.03
N LEU A 360 3.62 0.76 -17.83
CA LEU A 360 3.10 -0.40 -18.54
C LEU A 360 4.10 -0.96 -19.54
N PHE A 361 4.78 -0.10 -20.33
CA PHE A 361 5.84 -0.54 -21.24
C PHE A 361 7.01 -1.21 -20.50
N VAL A 362 7.39 -0.65 -19.37
CA VAL A 362 8.44 -1.19 -18.50
C VAL A 362 8.04 -2.57 -17.96
N LEU A 363 6.79 -2.75 -17.52
CA LEU A 363 6.26 -4.05 -17.07
C LEU A 363 6.20 -5.08 -18.20
N ILE A 364 5.74 -4.69 -19.40
CA ILE A 364 5.73 -5.57 -20.57
C ILE A 364 7.15 -6.03 -20.91
N LYS A 365 8.14 -5.13 -20.85
CA LYS A 365 9.56 -5.48 -21.02
C LYS A 365 10.00 -6.50 -19.96
N CYS A 366 9.60 -6.34 -18.70
CA CYS A 366 9.92 -7.32 -17.65
C CYS A 366 9.31 -8.69 -17.94
N PHE A 367 8.03 -8.76 -18.33
CA PHE A 367 7.39 -10.03 -18.71
C PHE A 367 8.08 -10.68 -19.92
N TYR A 368 8.53 -9.88 -20.88
CA TYR A 368 9.32 -10.37 -22.03
C TYR A 368 10.62 -11.02 -21.58
N LEU A 369 11.39 -10.35 -20.70
CA LEU A 369 12.66 -10.86 -20.17
C LEU A 369 12.48 -12.09 -19.29
N LEU A 370 11.41 -12.11 -18.49
CA LEU A 370 11.06 -13.25 -17.63
C LEU A 370 10.80 -14.50 -18.47
N GLN A 371 10.16 -14.35 -19.63
CA GLN A 371 9.90 -15.45 -20.54
C GLN A 371 11.15 -15.90 -21.31
N SER A 372 12.02 -14.99 -21.72
CA SER A 372 13.17 -15.34 -22.55
C SER A 372 14.27 -16.03 -21.78
N ASP A 373 14.54 -15.55 -20.57
CA ASP A 373 15.84 -15.78 -19.93
C ASP A 373 15.73 -16.29 -18.47
N CYS A 374 14.55 -16.26 -17.86
CA CYS A 374 14.39 -16.70 -16.47
C CYS A 374 13.76 -18.10 -16.39
N LYS A 375 14.31 -18.94 -15.50
CA LYS A 375 13.72 -20.26 -15.19
C LYS A 375 12.93 -20.18 -13.88
N PRO A 376 11.70 -20.71 -13.84
CA PRO A 376 10.90 -20.70 -12.64
C PRO A 376 11.44 -21.73 -11.64
N THR A 377 11.26 -21.45 -10.35
CA THR A 377 11.50 -22.40 -9.27
C THR A 377 10.38 -23.42 -9.21
N LYS A 378 10.70 -24.70 -8.92
CA LYS A 378 9.71 -25.77 -8.77
C LYS A 378 8.90 -25.72 -7.47
N VAL A 379 9.00 -24.63 -6.72
CA VAL A 379 8.32 -24.48 -5.42
C VAL A 379 6.95 -23.87 -5.67
N GLU A 380 5.91 -24.55 -5.21
CA GLU A 380 4.53 -24.03 -5.23
C GLU A 380 4.46 -22.75 -4.40
N SER A 381 3.86 -21.72 -4.98
CA SER A 381 3.75 -20.42 -4.34
C SER A 381 2.40 -20.25 -3.66
N HIS A 382 2.40 -20.29 -2.34
CA HIS A 382 1.23 -19.94 -1.56
C HIS A 382 1.21 -18.43 -1.27
N PHE A 383 0.04 -17.82 -1.37
CA PHE A 383 -0.15 -16.43 -0.97
C PHE A 383 0.14 -16.25 0.51
N THR A 384 1.06 -15.34 0.82
CA THR A 384 1.40 -14.96 2.18
C THR A 384 0.45 -13.88 2.72
N SER A 385 0.45 -13.63 4.03
CA SER A 385 -0.32 -12.52 4.62
C SER A 385 0.02 -11.16 3.99
N LYS A 386 1.29 -10.95 3.58
CA LYS A 386 1.73 -9.75 2.86
C LYS A 386 1.06 -9.61 1.49
N ASP A 387 0.74 -10.73 0.84
CA ASP A 387 0.14 -10.74 -0.50
C ASP A 387 -1.34 -10.44 -0.49
N TYR A 388 -2.06 -10.97 0.50
CA TYR A 388 -3.46 -10.62 0.71
C TYR A 388 -3.62 -9.13 0.94
N LEU A 389 -2.67 -8.50 1.63
CA LEU A 389 -2.75 -7.06 1.85
C LEU A 389 -2.53 -6.27 0.55
N ILE A 390 -1.56 -6.65 -0.28
CA ILE A 390 -1.40 -6.07 -1.63
C ILE A 390 -2.69 -6.25 -2.44
N LEU A 391 -3.32 -7.43 -2.36
CA LEU A 391 -4.57 -7.74 -3.05
C LEU A 391 -5.73 -6.87 -2.57
N VAL A 392 -5.89 -6.66 -1.26
CA VAL A 392 -6.94 -5.77 -0.69
C VAL A 392 -6.74 -4.33 -1.16
N SER A 393 -5.50 -3.83 -1.16
CA SER A 393 -5.22 -2.46 -1.63
C SER A 393 -5.37 -2.32 -3.14
N PHE A 394 -5.05 -3.38 -3.89
CA PHE A 394 -5.36 -3.51 -5.30
C PHE A 394 -6.88 -3.41 -5.56
N VAL A 395 -7.70 -4.10 -4.76
CA VAL A 395 -9.18 -4.02 -4.84
C VAL A 395 -9.65 -2.58 -4.64
N GLY A 396 -9.24 -1.93 -3.55
CA GLY A 396 -9.66 -0.55 -3.29
C GLY A 396 -9.22 0.42 -4.40
N SER A 397 -8.06 0.18 -5.01
CA SER A 397 -7.60 0.96 -6.15
C SER A 397 -8.44 0.73 -7.40
N LEU A 398 -8.71 -0.52 -7.72
CA LEU A 398 -9.55 -0.89 -8.86
C LEU A 398 -10.95 -0.29 -8.71
N CYS A 399 -11.52 -0.36 -7.50
CA CYS A 399 -12.80 0.25 -7.18
C CYS A 399 -12.81 1.75 -7.51
N LEU A 400 -11.84 2.49 -6.96
CA LEU A 400 -11.80 3.94 -7.14
C LEU A 400 -11.69 4.33 -8.62
N TYR A 401 -10.77 3.72 -9.36
CA TYR A 401 -10.57 4.06 -10.77
C TYR A 401 -11.74 3.63 -11.66
N THR A 402 -12.44 2.54 -11.31
CA THR A 402 -13.66 2.12 -12.01
C THR A 402 -14.81 3.09 -11.74
N MET A 403 -15.01 3.49 -10.48
CA MET A 403 -15.97 4.54 -10.12
C MET A 403 -15.66 5.88 -10.77
N ARG A 404 -14.37 6.20 -10.99
CA ARG A 404 -14.00 7.38 -11.79
C ARG A 404 -14.37 7.20 -13.26
N LEU A 405 -14.13 6.03 -13.83
CA LEU A 405 -14.31 5.75 -15.26
C LEU A 405 -15.77 5.72 -15.70
N ILE A 406 -16.67 5.10 -14.92
CA ILE A 406 -18.09 4.90 -15.27
C ILE A 406 -18.78 6.22 -15.68
N PRO A 407 -18.70 7.32 -14.91
CA PRO A 407 -19.26 8.63 -15.28
C PRO A 407 -18.79 9.14 -16.63
N TYR A 408 -17.50 9.02 -16.97
CA TYR A 408 -16.99 9.52 -18.27
C TYR A 408 -17.44 8.67 -19.45
N ILE A 409 -17.74 7.39 -19.23
CA ILE A 409 -18.32 6.50 -20.26
C ILE A 409 -19.82 6.74 -20.42
N LEU A 410 -20.56 7.04 -19.35
CA LEU A 410 -22.02 7.17 -19.41
C LEU A 410 -22.49 8.60 -19.70
N LEU A 411 -21.76 9.62 -19.26
CA LEU A 411 -22.07 11.03 -19.52
C LEU A 411 -21.42 11.56 -20.81
N VAL A 412 -21.08 10.67 -21.76
CA VAL A 412 -20.42 10.99 -23.03
C VAL A 412 -21.11 12.12 -23.81
N HIS A 413 -22.43 12.24 -23.68
CA HIS A 413 -23.24 13.18 -24.43
C HIS A 413 -23.54 14.50 -23.71
N THR A 414 -23.29 14.59 -22.40
CA THR A 414 -23.70 15.75 -21.57
C THR A 414 -22.53 16.57 -21.04
N CYS A 415 -21.35 15.96 -20.88
CA CYS A 415 -20.13 16.66 -20.48
C CYS A 415 -19.22 16.79 -21.71
N ASN A 416 -18.82 18.01 -22.06
CA ASN A 416 -17.87 18.28 -23.14
C ASN A 416 -16.60 17.46 -22.87
N GLN A 417 -16.42 16.35 -23.60
CA GLN A 417 -15.53 15.28 -23.17
C GLN A 417 -14.07 15.69 -23.22
N ASN A 418 -13.32 15.31 -22.18
CA ASN A 418 -11.86 15.26 -22.25
C ASN A 418 -11.43 13.79 -22.42
N PRO A 419 -11.24 13.29 -23.66
CA PRO A 419 -10.91 11.87 -23.93
C PRO A 419 -9.65 11.40 -23.19
N THR A 420 -8.78 12.36 -22.84
CA THR A 420 -7.59 12.18 -22.02
C THR A 420 -7.90 11.54 -20.65
N LYS A 421 -9.00 11.93 -19.98
CA LYS A 421 -9.36 11.37 -18.67
C LYS A 421 -9.77 9.91 -18.76
N THR A 422 -10.64 9.59 -19.72
CA THR A 422 -11.06 8.21 -20.00
C THR A 422 -9.86 7.33 -20.31
N TYR A 423 -8.96 7.79 -21.18
CA TYR A 423 -7.70 7.11 -21.49
C TYR A 423 -6.86 6.87 -20.23
N THR A 424 -6.67 7.89 -19.40
CA THR A 424 -5.85 7.83 -18.18
C THR A 424 -6.39 6.80 -17.19
N TYR A 425 -7.71 6.75 -16.96
CA TYR A 425 -8.30 5.76 -16.06
C TYR A 425 -8.23 4.34 -16.62
N VAL A 426 -8.49 4.15 -17.91
CA VAL A 426 -8.38 2.83 -18.56
C VAL A 426 -6.94 2.31 -18.48
N ILE A 427 -5.95 3.12 -18.84
CA ILE A 427 -4.55 2.71 -18.81
C ILE A 427 -4.06 2.47 -17.38
N THR A 428 -4.59 3.21 -16.40
CA THR A 428 -4.30 3.01 -14.97
C THR A 428 -4.84 1.68 -14.45
N ILE A 429 -6.08 1.32 -14.79
CA ILE A 429 -6.67 0.02 -14.44
C ILE A 429 -5.82 -1.13 -15.02
N ILE A 430 -5.45 -1.03 -16.30
CA ILE A 430 -4.58 -2.02 -16.96
C ILE A 430 -3.21 -2.07 -16.27
N GLY A 431 -2.59 -0.92 -15.99
CA GLY A 431 -1.29 -0.82 -15.34
C GLY A 431 -1.27 -1.46 -13.94
N ILE A 432 -2.30 -1.19 -13.13
CA ILE A 432 -2.43 -1.74 -11.77
C ILE A 432 -2.59 -3.28 -11.81
N TYR A 433 -3.35 -3.81 -12.77
CA TYR A 433 -3.45 -5.26 -13.00
C TYR A 433 -2.08 -5.87 -13.36
N PHE A 434 -1.41 -5.34 -14.38
CA PHE A 434 -0.10 -5.85 -14.83
C PHE A 434 0.95 -5.79 -13.72
N GLN A 435 0.96 -4.71 -12.95
CA GLN A 435 1.88 -4.51 -11.84
C GLN A 435 1.67 -5.56 -10.73
N THR A 436 0.42 -5.79 -10.34
CA THR A 436 0.06 -6.75 -9.28
C THR A 436 0.42 -8.17 -9.70
N VAL A 437 0.03 -8.57 -10.91
CA VAL A 437 0.37 -9.88 -11.47
C VAL A 437 1.87 -10.08 -11.53
N PHE A 438 2.62 -9.08 -11.99
CA PHE A 438 4.07 -9.17 -12.09
C PHE A 438 4.73 -9.39 -10.71
N LEU A 439 4.32 -8.64 -9.68
CA LEU A 439 4.85 -8.77 -8.33
C LEU A 439 4.66 -10.18 -7.76
N PHE A 440 3.47 -10.78 -7.96
CA PHE A 440 3.22 -12.15 -7.52
C PHE A 440 3.97 -13.17 -8.38
N GLN A 441 3.98 -12.99 -9.70
CA GLN A 441 4.67 -13.90 -10.62
C GLN A 441 6.18 -13.97 -10.34
N MET A 442 6.82 -12.84 -10.01
CA MET A 442 8.26 -12.77 -9.71
C MET A 442 8.68 -13.61 -8.49
N LYS A 443 7.74 -14.03 -7.64
CA LYS A 443 8.05 -14.94 -6.52
C LYS A 443 8.45 -16.33 -7.00
N ASN A 444 7.95 -16.74 -8.16
CA ASN A 444 8.12 -18.07 -8.72
C ASN A 444 9.40 -18.20 -9.53
N TYR A 445 10.26 -17.17 -9.52
CA TYR A 445 11.52 -17.15 -10.22
C TYR A 445 12.64 -16.90 -9.22
N GLY A 446 13.62 -17.79 -9.26
CA GLY A 446 14.86 -17.71 -8.49
C GLY A 446 16.02 -17.40 -9.43
N LYS A 447 17.12 -16.91 -8.85
CA LYS A 447 18.34 -16.59 -9.59
C LYS A 447 18.88 -17.86 -10.25
N ALA A 448 18.67 -17.99 -11.56
CA ALA A 448 19.46 -18.89 -12.37
C ALA A 448 20.77 -18.18 -12.73
N ASP A 449 21.85 -18.92 -12.94
CA ASP A 449 23.21 -18.44 -13.22
C ASP A 449 23.26 -17.10 -13.97
N ILE A 450 24.18 -16.23 -13.55
CA ILE A 450 24.36 -14.81 -13.94
C ILE A 450 24.09 -14.59 -15.45
N GLN A 451 22.85 -14.29 -15.80
CA GLN A 451 22.43 -13.88 -17.15
C GLN A 451 22.14 -12.38 -17.17
N SER A 452 22.49 -11.72 -18.28
CA SER A 452 22.33 -10.26 -18.48
C SER A 452 20.89 -9.75 -18.33
N SER A 453 19.91 -10.63 -18.53
CA SER A 453 18.48 -10.38 -18.32
C SER A 453 18.12 -10.07 -16.87
N TRP A 454 18.74 -10.75 -15.90
CA TRP A 454 18.50 -10.55 -14.47
C TRP A 454 18.93 -9.15 -14.02
N ILE A 455 20.07 -8.68 -14.53
CA ILE A 455 20.58 -7.33 -14.26
C ILE A 455 19.60 -6.27 -14.79
N SER A 456 19.00 -6.52 -15.95
CA SER A 456 17.98 -5.63 -16.54
C SER A 456 16.68 -5.61 -15.71
N ILE A 457 16.22 -6.78 -15.25
CA ILE A 457 15.04 -6.87 -14.37
C ILE A 457 15.32 -6.21 -13.02
N GLU A 458 16.50 -6.43 -12.43
CA GLU A 458 16.95 -5.82 -11.18
C GLU A 458 16.79 -4.29 -11.23
N TYR A 459 17.44 -3.62 -12.19
CA TYR A 459 17.36 -2.17 -12.30
C TYR A 459 15.95 -1.68 -12.63
N THR A 460 15.18 -2.48 -13.35
CA THR A 460 13.78 -2.16 -13.63
C THR A 460 12.92 -2.23 -12.36
N CYS A 461 13.19 -3.16 -11.44
CA CYS A 461 12.54 -3.17 -10.13
C CYS A 461 12.90 -1.91 -9.33
N LEU A 462 14.14 -1.44 -9.37
CA LEU A 462 14.52 -0.17 -8.73
C LEU A 462 13.76 1.01 -9.34
N PHE A 463 13.69 1.09 -10.67
CA PHE A 463 12.90 2.10 -11.38
C PHE A 463 11.43 2.09 -10.92
N MET A 464 10.80 0.91 -10.91
CA MET A 464 9.38 0.75 -10.55
C MET A 464 9.14 1.14 -9.08
N SER A 465 10.11 0.84 -8.21
CA SER A 465 10.06 1.23 -6.80
C SER A 465 10.05 2.75 -6.64
N VAL A 466 10.96 3.46 -7.30
CA VAL A 466 11.06 4.92 -7.22
C VAL A 466 9.84 5.59 -7.84
N VAL A 467 9.35 5.16 -9.00
CA VAL A 467 8.15 5.78 -9.59
C VAL A 467 6.92 5.57 -8.70
N ASN A 468 6.70 4.36 -8.17
CA ASN A 468 5.57 4.13 -7.25
C ASN A 468 5.71 4.96 -5.97
N PHE A 469 6.95 5.21 -5.49
CA PHE A 469 7.19 6.08 -4.34
C PHE A 469 6.85 7.54 -4.64
N MET A 470 7.22 8.05 -5.82
CA MET A 470 6.89 9.41 -6.23
C MET A 470 5.39 9.62 -6.36
N ILE A 471 4.68 8.69 -7.03
CA ILE A 471 3.22 8.72 -7.16
C ILE A 471 2.56 8.63 -5.78
N TRP A 472 3.07 7.75 -4.89
CA TRP A 472 2.61 7.67 -3.51
C TRP A 472 2.74 9.01 -2.77
N ALA A 473 3.88 9.69 -2.89
CA ALA A 473 4.10 10.98 -2.24
C ALA A 473 3.17 12.07 -2.80
N GLU A 474 2.97 12.10 -4.12
CA GLU A 474 2.01 13.00 -4.78
C GLU A 474 0.58 12.76 -4.29
N ASP A 475 0.14 11.49 -4.28
CA ASP A 475 -1.20 11.11 -3.85
C ASP A 475 -1.44 11.43 -2.36
N SER A 476 -0.45 11.17 -1.51
CA SER A 476 -0.55 11.34 -0.04
C SER A 476 -0.55 12.80 0.39
N PHE A 477 0.29 13.64 -0.21
CA PHE A 477 0.53 15.00 0.30
C PHE A 477 -0.09 16.09 -0.55
N ILE A 478 -0.55 15.79 -1.77
CA ILE A 478 -0.99 16.82 -2.71
C ILE A 478 -2.35 16.48 -3.32
N ALA A 479 -2.54 15.25 -3.82
CA ALA A 479 -3.79 14.89 -4.52
C ALA A 479 -4.99 14.64 -3.60
N ALA A 480 -4.78 14.34 -2.31
CA ALA A 480 -5.85 14.13 -1.33
C ALA A 480 -6.83 15.32 -1.23
N GLN A 481 -6.36 16.54 -1.52
CA GLN A 481 -7.16 17.77 -1.49
C GLN A 481 -8.23 17.88 -2.60
N TRP A 482 -8.26 16.93 -3.55
CA TRP A 482 -9.07 17.03 -4.78
C TRP A 482 -10.46 16.38 -4.72
N VAL A 483 -10.90 15.92 -3.55
CA VAL A 483 -12.20 15.25 -3.37
C VAL A 483 -13.37 16.12 -3.87
N PHE A 484 -13.21 17.44 -3.79
CA PHE A 484 -14.28 18.42 -4.01
C PHE A 484 -14.30 19.08 -5.38
N ALA A 485 -13.44 18.68 -6.32
CA ALA A 485 -13.49 19.19 -7.68
C ALA A 485 -14.82 18.84 -8.34
N ASN A 486 -15.49 19.81 -8.97
CA ASN A 486 -16.71 19.60 -9.75
C ASN A 486 -16.36 18.82 -11.04
N ASP A 487 -16.20 17.52 -10.91
CA ASP A 487 -15.81 16.61 -11.99
C ASP A 487 -16.96 15.63 -12.31
N ALA A 488 -16.86 14.90 -13.43
CA ALA A 488 -17.91 14.00 -13.90
C ALA A 488 -18.46 13.04 -12.82
N PRO A 489 -17.65 12.45 -11.91
CA PRO A 489 -18.17 11.63 -10.82
C PRO A 489 -19.05 12.39 -9.83
N THR A 490 -18.73 13.65 -9.53
CA THR A 490 -19.57 14.48 -8.64
C THR A 490 -20.93 14.81 -9.26
N ILE A 491 -20.97 15.00 -10.58
CA ILE A 491 -22.20 15.26 -11.34
C ILE A 491 -23.03 13.97 -11.44
N PHE A 492 -22.37 12.84 -11.70
CA PHE A 492 -23.04 11.56 -11.92
C PHE A 492 -23.61 10.94 -10.65
N TYR A 493 -22.78 10.81 -9.60
CA TYR A 493 -23.18 10.17 -8.33
C TYR A 493 -23.81 11.16 -7.34
N GLY A 494 -23.59 12.46 -7.55
CA GLY A 494 -23.83 13.49 -6.55
C GLY A 494 -22.61 13.69 -5.64
N LYS A 495 -22.34 14.95 -5.29
CA LYS A 495 -21.18 15.37 -4.50
C LYS A 495 -20.99 14.54 -3.22
N MET A 496 -22.05 14.32 -2.45
CA MET A 496 -21.97 13.60 -1.17
C MET A 496 -21.57 12.14 -1.34
N VAL A 497 -22.18 11.44 -2.30
CA VAL A 497 -21.91 10.03 -2.58
C VAL A 497 -20.48 9.88 -3.09
N TRP A 498 -20.03 10.78 -3.97
CA TRP A 498 -18.66 10.77 -4.48
C TRP A 498 -17.62 10.99 -3.38
N VAL A 499 -17.84 11.95 -2.48
CA VAL A 499 -16.94 12.17 -1.32
C VAL A 499 -16.84 10.90 -0.50
N ILE A 500 -17.96 10.27 -0.14
CA ILE A 500 -17.96 9.03 0.67
C ILE A 500 -17.10 7.95 -0.01
N TYR A 501 -17.31 7.72 -1.31
CA TYR A 501 -16.51 6.74 -2.05
C TYR A 501 -15.03 7.10 -2.10
N PHE A 502 -14.71 8.36 -2.39
CA PHE A 502 -13.35 8.82 -2.50
C PHE A 502 -12.62 8.70 -1.16
N THR A 503 -13.21 9.21 -0.08
CA THR A 503 -12.65 9.13 1.29
C THR A 503 -12.46 7.68 1.73
N LEU A 504 -13.31 6.75 1.28
CA LEU A 504 -13.18 5.33 1.63
C LEU A 504 -12.06 4.64 0.83
N LEU A 505 -12.00 4.89 -0.47
CA LEU A 505 -11.22 4.08 -1.42
C LEU A 505 -9.85 4.67 -1.75
N PHE A 506 -9.71 6.00 -1.77
CA PHE A 506 -8.45 6.68 -2.05
C PHE A 506 -7.30 6.27 -1.13
N PRO A 507 -7.53 6.07 0.18
CA PRO A 507 -6.44 5.63 1.06
C PRO A 507 -5.90 4.22 0.71
N PHE A 508 -6.71 3.35 0.13
CA PHE A 508 -6.23 2.08 -0.42
C PHE A 508 -5.35 2.26 -1.66
N VAL A 509 -5.58 3.30 -2.47
CA VAL A 509 -4.72 3.67 -3.60
C VAL A 509 -3.35 4.08 -3.11
N ILE A 510 -3.31 5.02 -2.18
CA ILE A 510 -2.09 5.49 -1.53
C ILE A 510 -1.31 4.29 -1.00
N PHE A 511 -1.96 3.45 -0.19
CA PHE A 511 -1.31 2.31 0.43
C PHE A 511 -0.86 1.24 -0.58
N TYR A 512 -1.61 1.03 -1.67
CA TYR A 512 -1.19 0.16 -2.78
C TYR A 512 0.11 0.66 -3.42
N ARG A 513 0.22 1.96 -3.72
CA ARG A 513 1.45 2.57 -4.28
C ARG A 513 2.63 2.38 -3.35
N PHE A 514 2.45 2.67 -2.06
CA PHE A 514 3.48 2.44 -1.05
C PHE A 514 3.92 0.97 -1.00
N LYS A 515 2.97 0.03 -0.95
CA LYS A 515 3.27 -1.41 -0.90
C LYS A 515 3.99 -1.90 -2.13
N CYS A 516 3.57 -1.48 -3.32
CA CYS A 516 4.26 -1.82 -4.55
C CYS A 516 5.68 -1.26 -4.56
N SER A 517 5.88 0.00 -4.13
CA SER A 517 7.21 0.60 -4.04
C SER A 517 8.15 -0.24 -3.17
N VAL A 518 7.71 -0.60 -1.97
CA VAL A 518 8.47 -1.44 -1.04
C VAL A 518 8.70 -2.85 -1.61
N ALA A 519 7.69 -3.46 -2.22
CA ALA A 519 7.80 -4.81 -2.79
C ALA A 519 8.80 -4.85 -3.95
N PHE A 520 8.79 -3.84 -4.83
CA PHE A 520 9.77 -3.72 -5.91
C PHE A 520 11.19 -3.46 -5.39
N TYR A 521 11.34 -2.67 -4.32
CA TYR A 521 12.65 -2.49 -3.69
C TYR A 521 13.16 -3.80 -3.06
N GLY A 522 12.28 -4.55 -2.40
CA GLY A 522 12.59 -5.89 -1.89
C GLY A 522 13.02 -6.85 -3.00
N LEU A 523 12.33 -6.82 -4.15
CA LEU A 523 12.73 -7.58 -5.34
C LEU A 523 14.09 -7.14 -5.87
N TYR A 524 14.34 -5.82 -5.99
CA TYR A 524 15.66 -5.29 -6.37
C TYR A 524 16.76 -5.84 -5.47
N HIS A 525 16.61 -5.72 -4.15
CA HIS A 525 17.61 -6.20 -3.19
C HIS A 525 17.81 -7.72 -3.27
N ARG A 526 16.73 -8.48 -3.43
CA ARG A 526 16.78 -9.95 -3.60
C ARG A 526 17.52 -10.36 -4.87
N LEU A 527 17.40 -9.58 -5.95
CA LEU A 527 18.09 -9.86 -7.22
C LEU A 527 19.55 -9.39 -7.21
N SER A 528 19.85 -8.34 -6.44
CA SER A 528 21.17 -7.71 -6.33
C SER A 528 22.18 -8.52 -5.50
N ASN A 529 21.67 -9.30 -4.55
CA ASN A 529 22.44 -10.27 -3.74
C ASN A 529 22.37 -11.65 -4.42
#